data_AF-A0A1S1QAG2-F1
#
_entry.id   AF-A0A1S1QAG2-F1
#
_cell.length_a   1.000
_cell.length_b   1.000
_cell.length_c   1.000
_cell.angle_alpha   90.00
_cell.angle_beta   90.00
_cell.angle_gamma   90.00
#
_symmetry.space_group_name_H-M   'P 1'
#
loop_
_entity.id
_entity.type
_entity.pdbx_description
1 polymer ?
#
loop_
_entity_poly.entity_id
_entity_poly.type
_entity_poly.pdbx_seq_one_letter_code
_entity_poly.pdbx_strand_id
1 'polypeptide(L)'
;MSRRLGARSATSTTMGTPPVDATDTDGPSHAPRAGAGAPAARRSGTRRRAAIAASSVAAAIVTATLSGCASGTDAVTNSARTTTNSVSGSVGSVTLRNVYVAGPADEGGTAQIISAVFNGGAEEDSLITVSSPAASGGQAPSPSIIRPGGGNIYIANGSAPTLTGLTEDLMVGAEIPVTFTFAKSGSLTLDVPIEPPAPGASAAATAGTTLPATEPATTSPATASTPPEAGAGTPGAGGTAPAPTAPAETAPAATAPVPTS
;
A
#
# COMPACT_ATOMS: atom_id res chain seq x y z
N MET A 1 -17.93 -20.33 -41.89
CA MET A 1 -19.18 -20.42 -41.11
C MET A 1 -19.41 -19.09 -40.41
N SER A 2 -20.34 -18.30 -40.93
CA SER A 2 -20.63 -16.93 -40.49
C SER A 2 -21.62 -16.95 -39.33
N ARG A 3 -21.33 -16.24 -38.22
CA ARG A 3 -22.37 -15.82 -37.27
C ARG A 3 -22.31 -14.32 -37.08
N ARG A 4 -23.47 -13.72 -37.37
CA ARG A 4 -23.81 -12.30 -37.32
C ARG A 4 -24.35 -11.92 -35.94
N LEU A 5 -24.15 -10.64 -35.62
CA LEU A 5 -25.00 -9.68 -34.91
C LEU A 5 -25.38 -9.92 -33.44
N GLY A 6 -25.17 -8.86 -32.65
CA GLY A 6 -25.83 -8.63 -31.36
C GLY A 6 -25.43 -7.30 -30.71
N ALA A 7 -25.67 -6.17 -31.39
CA ALA A 7 -25.59 -4.84 -30.77
C ALA A 7 -26.80 -4.61 -29.85
N ARG A 8 -26.57 -4.14 -28.62
CA ARG A 8 -27.58 -3.46 -27.79
C ARG A 8 -26.93 -2.33 -27.02
N SER A 9 -27.34 -1.12 -27.38
CA SER A 9 -27.07 0.14 -26.69
C SER A 9 -27.72 0.16 -25.30
N ALA A 10 -27.08 0.84 -24.35
CA ALA A 10 -27.75 1.43 -23.20
C ALA A 10 -27.20 2.85 -23.01
N THR A 11 -28.11 3.79 -23.22
CA THR A 11 -27.97 5.24 -23.07
C THR A 11 -28.38 5.63 -21.66
N SER A 12 -27.96 6.83 -21.23
CA SER A 12 -28.56 7.65 -20.17
C SER A 12 -28.06 7.32 -18.74
N THR A 13 -27.73 8.26 -17.86
CA THR A 13 -28.14 9.66 -17.73
C THR A 13 -27.10 10.43 -16.90
N THR A 14 -26.68 11.58 -17.41
CA THR A 14 -25.99 12.65 -16.67
C THR A 14 -26.96 13.27 -15.67
N MET A 15 -26.64 13.30 -14.38
CA MET A 15 -27.42 14.07 -13.40
C MET A 15 -26.47 14.96 -12.60
N GLY A 16 -26.58 16.26 -12.86
CA GLY A 16 -25.76 17.31 -12.28
C GLY A 16 -26.10 17.60 -10.83
N THR A 17 -25.06 17.96 -10.09
CA THR A 17 -25.07 18.58 -8.77
C THR A 17 -25.54 20.03 -8.85
N PRO A 18 -26.51 20.47 -8.04
CA PRO A 18 -26.67 21.88 -7.72
C PRO A 18 -25.79 22.29 -6.52
N PRO A 19 -25.32 23.55 -6.47
CA PRO A 19 -24.47 24.04 -5.39
C PRO A 19 -25.27 24.47 -4.15
N VAL A 20 -24.51 24.54 -3.06
CA VAL A 20 -24.80 25.13 -1.76
C VAL A 20 -25.37 26.55 -1.84
N ASP A 21 -26.29 26.88 -0.94
CA ASP A 21 -26.38 28.22 -0.39
C ASP A 21 -26.88 28.18 1.06
N ALA A 22 -26.19 28.93 1.91
CA ALA A 22 -26.44 29.09 3.32
C ALA A 22 -26.79 30.56 3.55
N THR A 23 -27.90 30.86 4.24
CA THR A 23 -28.01 32.04 5.11
C THR A 23 -29.25 31.97 5.99
N ASP A 24 -28.94 31.97 7.28
CA ASP A 24 -29.59 32.60 8.43
C ASP A 24 -30.54 33.79 8.12
N THR A 25 -31.73 33.83 8.74
CA THR A 25 -32.40 35.07 9.23
C THR A 25 -33.70 34.77 9.99
N ASP A 26 -33.65 34.97 11.30
CA ASP A 26 -34.49 35.85 12.15
C ASP A 26 -36.05 35.88 12.04
N GLY A 27 -36.71 36.05 13.19
CA GLY A 27 -38.18 36.09 13.39
C GLY A 27 -38.91 37.31 12.81
N PRO A 28 -40.19 37.65 13.15
CA PRO A 28 -40.82 37.49 14.48
C PRO A 28 -42.34 37.14 14.52
N SER A 29 -42.79 36.95 15.76
CA SER A 29 -44.12 37.03 16.39
C SER A 29 -45.32 37.62 15.61
N HIS A 30 -46.45 36.90 15.60
CA HIS A 30 -47.81 37.49 15.70
C HIS A 30 -48.84 36.49 16.26
N ALA A 31 -49.36 36.82 17.46
CA ALA A 31 -50.75 36.58 17.88
C ALA A 31 -51.36 37.97 18.17
N PRO A 32 -52.67 38.18 18.40
CA PRO A 32 -53.81 37.24 18.51
C PRO A 32 -55.07 37.68 17.71
N ARG A 33 -56.14 36.86 17.66
CA ARG A 33 -57.53 37.36 17.86
C ARG A 33 -58.54 36.22 18.10
N ALA A 34 -59.33 36.41 19.15
CA ALA A 34 -60.44 35.57 19.56
C ALA A 34 -61.77 35.91 18.83
N GLY A 35 -62.68 34.92 18.77
CA GLY A 35 -64.09 35.08 18.39
C GLY A 35 -64.69 33.72 18.01
N ALA A 36 -65.13 32.91 18.99
CA ALA A 36 -66.51 32.85 19.50
C ALA A 36 -67.48 32.12 18.55
N GLY A 37 -67.95 30.95 18.98
CA GLY A 37 -69.03 30.20 18.32
C GLY A 37 -69.09 28.72 18.70
N ALA A 38 -69.58 28.40 19.91
CA ALA A 38 -70.14 27.09 20.22
C ALA A 38 -71.68 27.18 20.08
N PRO A 39 -72.41 26.10 19.75
CA PRO A 39 -72.66 25.09 20.77
C PRO A 39 -72.65 23.61 20.31
N ALA A 40 -72.14 22.79 21.24
CA ALA A 40 -72.59 21.47 21.65
C ALA A 40 -73.32 20.54 20.65
N ALA A 41 -72.64 19.43 20.32
CA ALA A 41 -73.31 18.14 20.20
C ALA A 41 -72.49 17.07 20.94
N ARG A 42 -73.04 16.59 22.06
CA ARG A 42 -72.65 15.37 22.76
C ARG A 42 -72.65 14.20 21.79
N ARG A 43 -71.58 13.41 21.74
CA ARG A 43 -71.65 11.96 21.48
C ARG A 43 -70.38 11.22 21.93
N SER A 44 -70.62 10.28 22.85
CA SER A 44 -69.86 9.05 23.13
C SER A 44 -68.38 9.16 23.54
N GLY A 45 -68.16 9.27 24.85
CA GLY A 45 -66.92 8.88 25.49
C GLY A 45 -66.76 7.36 25.52
N THR A 46 -66.07 6.82 24.52
CA THR A 46 -65.49 5.45 24.56
C THR A 46 -64.40 5.24 23.50
N ARG A 47 -64.21 6.16 22.54
CA ARG A 47 -63.20 6.04 21.47
C ARG A 47 -61.91 6.86 21.68
N ARG A 48 -61.68 7.43 22.86
CA ARG A 48 -60.46 8.24 23.13
C ARG A 48 -59.34 7.49 23.85
N ARG A 49 -59.57 6.27 24.34
CA ARG A 49 -58.53 5.45 25.00
C ARG A 49 -57.77 4.52 24.04
N ALA A 50 -58.25 4.33 22.81
CA ALA A 50 -57.57 3.52 21.79
C ALA A 50 -56.52 4.31 20.97
N ALA A 51 -56.59 5.65 20.96
CA ALA A 51 -55.70 6.46 20.12
C ALA A 51 -54.32 6.76 20.75
N ILE A 52 -54.17 6.60 22.08
CA ILE A 52 -52.93 6.97 22.78
C ILE A 52 -51.94 5.79 22.86
N ALA A 53 -52.42 4.53 22.84
CA ALA A 53 -51.55 3.35 22.90
C ALA A 53 -50.92 2.96 21.54
N ALA A 54 -51.51 3.38 20.43
CA ALA A 54 -50.98 3.08 19.09
C ALA A 54 -49.78 3.97 18.69
N SER A 55 -49.61 5.12 19.35
CA SER A 55 -48.60 6.12 18.99
C SER A 55 -47.21 5.81 19.58
N SER A 56 -47.13 5.06 20.68
CA SER A 56 -45.86 4.72 21.34
C SER A 56 -45.12 3.55 20.68
N VAL A 57 -45.85 2.59 20.10
CA VAL A 57 -45.24 1.44 19.39
C VAL A 57 -44.68 1.87 18.03
N ALA A 58 -45.36 2.79 17.32
CA ALA A 58 -44.86 3.33 16.06
C ALA A 58 -43.56 4.13 16.23
N ALA A 59 -43.44 4.91 17.32
CA ALA A 59 -42.22 5.69 17.59
C ALA A 59 -40.99 4.81 17.91
N ALA A 60 -41.18 3.65 18.56
CA ALA A 60 -40.08 2.73 18.90
C ALA A 60 -39.56 1.93 17.69
N ILE A 61 -40.37 1.70 16.66
CA ILE A 61 -39.95 1.00 15.44
C ILE A 61 -39.15 1.94 14.52
N VAL A 62 -39.46 3.24 14.51
CA VAL A 62 -38.74 4.23 13.69
C VAL A 62 -37.32 4.48 14.21
N THR A 63 -37.11 4.52 15.53
CA THR A 63 -35.77 4.77 16.10
C THR A 63 -34.80 3.59 15.96
N ALA A 64 -35.29 2.35 15.87
CA ALA A 64 -34.46 1.16 15.67
C ALA A 64 -33.90 1.03 14.23
N THR A 65 -34.45 1.77 13.26
CA THR A 65 -33.97 1.76 11.87
C THR A 65 -32.90 2.83 11.57
N LEU A 66 -32.67 3.78 12.48
CA LEU A 66 -31.67 4.84 12.29
C LEU A 66 -30.28 4.51 12.85
N SER A 67 -30.10 3.47 13.65
CA SER A 67 -28.79 3.09 14.21
C SER A 67 -27.94 2.18 13.32
N GLY A 68 -28.38 1.90 12.09
CA GLY A 68 -27.74 0.89 11.20
C GLY A 68 -26.77 1.41 10.13
N CYS A 69 -26.64 2.73 9.89
CA CYS A 69 -25.85 3.22 8.75
C CYS A 69 -24.32 3.20 8.94
N ALA A 70 -23.80 2.90 10.13
CA ALA A 70 -22.35 2.97 10.40
C ALA A 70 -21.63 1.61 10.32
N SER A 71 -22.34 0.48 10.15
CA SER A 71 -21.75 -0.88 10.05
C SER A 71 -21.99 -1.57 8.70
N GLY A 72 -22.40 -0.80 7.68
CA GLY A 72 -22.57 -1.31 6.32
C GLY A 72 -21.23 -1.65 5.65
N THR A 73 -21.28 -2.26 4.47
CA THR A 73 -20.11 -2.50 3.61
C THR A 73 -19.33 -1.22 3.28
N ASP A 74 -19.98 -0.05 3.41
CA ASP A 74 -19.41 1.29 3.24
C ASP A 74 -19.06 2.00 4.56
N ALA A 75 -18.88 1.27 5.66
CA ALA A 75 -18.42 1.86 6.92
C ALA A 75 -17.09 2.60 6.73
N VAL A 76 -16.91 3.75 7.40
CA VAL A 76 -15.64 4.51 7.36
C VAL A 76 -14.46 3.64 7.83
N THR A 77 -14.69 2.66 8.71
CA THR A 77 -13.69 1.66 9.14
C THR A 77 -13.32 0.65 8.06
N ASN A 78 -14.19 0.40 7.06
CA ASN A 78 -13.85 -0.41 5.89
C ASN A 78 -12.98 0.35 4.88
N SER A 79 -12.93 1.68 4.99
CA SER A 79 -12.00 2.54 4.25
C SER A 79 -10.67 2.70 4.99
N ALA A 80 -10.18 1.64 5.64
CA ALA A 80 -8.83 1.63 6.20
C ALA A 80 -7.82 1.84 5.07
N ARG A 81 -7.36 3.08 4.90
CA ARG A 81 -6.29 3.41 3.97
C ARG A 81 -4.98 3.06 4.63
N THR A 82 -4.20 2.21 3.99
CA THR A 82 -2.77 2.14 4.28
C THR A 82 -2.19 3.52 4.01
N THR A 83 -1.43 4.07 4.96
CA THR A 83 -0.74 5.37 4.84
C THR A 83 0.30 5.40 3.71
N THR A 84 0.62 4.24 3.13
CA THR A 84 1.63 4.11 2.08
C THR A 84 1.07 4.52 0.72
N ASN A 85 1.68 5.53 0.09
CA ASN A 85 1.41 5.84 -1.31
C ASN A 85 1.95 4.70 -2.18
N SER A 86 1.19 4.31 -3.20
CA SER A 86 1.62 3.27 -4.12
C SER A 86 0.99 3.46 -5.49
N VAL A 87 1.63 2.88 -6.50
CA VAL A 87 1.14 2.86 -7.87
C VAL A 87 0.72 1.43 -8.26
N SER A 88 -0.15 1.32 -9.25
CA SER A 88 -0.59 0.05 -9.84
C SER A 88 -0.67 0.20 -11.36
N GLY A 89 -0.48 -0.90 -12.08
CA GLY A 89 -0.55 -0.89 -13.54
C GLY A 89 -0.61 -2.31 -14.10
N SER A 90 -0.78 -2.44 -15.41
CA SER A 90 -0.85 -3.73 -16.07
C SER A 90 -0.17 -3.72 -17.42
N VAL A 91 0.34 -4.88 -17.82
CA VAL A 91 0.92 -5.13 -19.14
C VAL A 91 0.56 -6.55 -19.55
N GLY A 92 -0.01 -6.70 -20.75
CA GLY A 92 -0.54 -8.00 -21.18
C GLY A 92 -1.55 -8.56 -20.17
N SER A 93 -1.27 -9.77 -19.67
CA SER A 93 -2.09 -10.43 -18.64
C SER A 93 -1.56 -10.24 -17.21
N VAL A 94 -0.48 -9.49 -17.02
CA VAL A 94 0.14 -9.26 -15.73
C VAL A 94 -0.34 -7.93 -15.14
N THR A 95 -0.74 -7.95 -13.87
CA THR A 95 -1.13 -6.78 -13.09
C THR A 95 -0.18 -6.58 -11.91
N LEU A 96 0.36 -5.38 -11.78
CA LEU A 96 1.17 -4.90 -10.66
C LEU A 96 0.29 -4.03 -9.74
N ARG A 97 0.36 -4.30 -8.43
CA ARG A 97 -0.42 -3.60 -7.40
C ARG A 97 0.46 -3.22 -6.22
N ASN A 98 0.10 -2.15 -5.54
CA ASN A 98 0.76 -1.70 -4.31
C ASN A 98 2.28 -1.55 -4.52
N VAL A 99 2.69 -0.94 -5.63
CA VAL A 99 4.09 -0.77 -6.00
C VAL A 99 4.64 0.49 -5.35
N TYR A 100 5.71 0.35 -4.58
CA TYR A 100 6.50 1.46 -4.03
C TYR A 100 7.96 1.02 -3.79
N VAL A 101 8.88 1.98 -3.78
CA VAL A 101 10.29 1.75 -3.44
C VAL A 101 10.47 1.95 -1.93
N ALA A 102 11.08 0.98 -1.24
CA ALA A 102 11.46 1.15 0.16
C ALA A 102 12.63 2.14 0.27
N GLY A 103 12.37 3.27 0.93
CA GLY A 103 13.35 4.30 1.24
C GLY A 103 13.21 4.87 2.65
N PRO A 104 14.06 5.83 3.06
CA PRO A 104 15.09 6.45 2.23
C PRO A 104 16.24 5.48 1.90
N ALA A 105 16.97 5.77 0.83
CA ALA A 105 18.17 5.04 0.44
C ALA A 105 19.21 5.99 -0.15
N ASP A 106 20.48 5.81 0.23
CA ASP A 106 21.56 6.70 -0.19
C ASP A 106 22.11 6.37 -1.59
N GLU A 107 22.70 7.35 -2.25
CA GLU A 107 23.47 7.18 -3.49
C GLU A 107 24.49 6.03 -3.36
N GLY A 108 24.63 5.24 -4.41
CA GLY A 108 25.46 4.03 -4.46
C GLY A 108 24.84 2.81 -3.77
N GLY A 109 23.75 3.00 -3.02
CA GLY A 109 23.07 1.96 -2.26
C GLY A 109 22.17 1.05 -3.09
N THR A 110 21.25 0.38 -2.39
CA THR A 110 20.23 -0.50 -2.97
C THR A 110 18.87 -0.18 -2.38
N ALA A 111 17.81 -0.27 -3.19
CA ALA A 111 16.44 -0.07 -2.73
C ALA A 111 15.54 -1.22 -3.20
N GLN A 112 14.80 -1.83 -2.28
CA GLN A 112 13.85 -2.90 -2.59
C GLN A 112 12.51 -2.32 -3.04
N ILE A 113 11.87 -2.97 -4.01
CA ILE A 113 10.56 -2.58 -4.54
C ILE A 113 9.51 -3.49 -3.91
N ILE A 114 8.62 -2.92 -3.10
CA ILE A 114 7.48 -3.65 -2.57
C ILE A 114 6.39 -3.65 -3.64
N SER A 115 5.80 -4.82 -3.89
CA SER A 115 4.74 -4.96 -4.90
C SER A 115 3.98 -6.26 -4.73
N ALA A 116 2.77 -6.31 -5.27
CA ALA A 116 2.02 -7.54 -5.51
C ALA A 116 1.82 -7.71 -7.01
N VAL A 117 2.24 -8.85 -7.55
CA VAL A 117 2.22 -9.14 -8.99
C VAL A 117 1.27 -10.30 -9.24
N PHE A 118 0.35 -10.16 -10.17
CA PHE A 118 -0.66 -11.15 -10.50
C PHE A 118 -0.64 -11.47 -11.99
N ASN A 119 -0.78 -12.73 -12.35
CA ASN A 119 -0.88 -13.18 -13.74
C ASN A 119 -2.27 -13.73 -14.02
N GLY A 120 -3.09 -12.98 -14.77
CA GLY A 120 -4.42 -13.40 -15.20
C GLY A 120 -4.44 -14.23 -16.49
N GLY A 121 -3.26 -14.56 -17.03
CA GLY A 121 -3.11 -15.32 -18.28
C GLY A 121 -3.25 -16.82 -18.08
N ALA A 122 -3.31 -17.56 -19.19
CA ALA A 122 -3.35 -19.02 -19.21
C ALA A 122 -1.95 -19.67 -19.16
N GLU A 123 -0.89 -18.88 -19.34
CA GLU A 123 0.49 -19.32 -19.31
C GLU A 123 1.26 -18.68 -18.17
N GLU A 124 2.33 -19.35 -17.74
CA GLU A 124 3.28 -18.82 -16.77
C GLU A 124 4.05 -17.62 -17.35
N ASP A 125 4.34 -16.63 -16.51
CA ASP A 125 5.21 -15.49 -16.82
C ASP A 125 6.29 -15.35 -15.74
N SER A 126 7.26 -14.48 -15.93
CA SER A 126 8.33 -14.21 -14.97
C SER A 126 8.79 -12.76 -15.03
N LEU A 127 8.99 -12.13 -13.88
CA LEU A 127 9.62 -10.81 -13.79
C LEU A 127 11.14 -11.00 -13.96
N ILE A 128 11.67 -10.65 -15.14
CA ILE A 128 13.07 -10.91 -15.51
C ILE A 128 14.03 -9.85 -15.00
N THR A 129 13.59 -8.61 -14.92
CA THR A 129 14.41 -7.49 -14.47
C THR A 129 13.55 -6.31 -14.07
N VAL A 130 14.11 -5.45 -13.23
CA VAL A 130 13.63 -4.12 -12.91
C VAL A 130 14.75 -3.13 -13.20
N SER A 131 14.41 -1.95 -13.70
CA SER A 131 15.40 -0.91 -14.03
C SER A 131 14.82 0.48 -13.78
N SER A 132 15.69 1.44 -13.51
CA SER A 132 15.33 2.84 -13.33
C SER A 132 16.49 3.73 -13.78
N PRO A 133 16.24 4.91 -14.34
CA PRO A 133 17.29 5.91 -14.56
C PRO A 133 18.03 6.32 -13.28
N ALA A 134 17.39 6.19 -12.11
CA ALA A 134 17.98 6.49 -10.80
C ALA A 134 18.85 5.35 -10.24
N ALA A 135 19.12 4.31 -11.04
CA ALA A 135 19.90 3.15 -10.62
C ALA A 135 20.74 2.59 -11.77
N SER A 136 21.94 2.11 -11.45
CA SER A 136 22.84 1.51 -12.44
C SER A 136 22.45 0.08 -12.82
N GLY A 137 21.61 -0.57 -12.02
CA GLY A 137 21.11 -1.91 -12.28
C GLY A 137 19.86 -2.26 -11.48
N GLY A 138 19.35 -3.45 -11.73
CA GLY A 138 18.29 -4.02 -10.92
C GLY A 138 18.17 -5.53 -11.06
N GLN A 139 17.65 -6.13 -9.99
CA GLN A 139 17.61 -7.56 -9.78
C GLN A 139 16.16 -8.03 -9.70
N ALA A 140 15.87 -9.12 -10.41
CA ALA A 140 14.60 -9.82 -10.33
C ALA A 140 14.33 -10.36 -8.91
N PRO A 141 13.06 -10.48 -8.52
CA PRO A 141 12.72 -11.09 -7.24
C PRO A 141 12.99 -12.60 -7.22
N SER A 142 12.93 -13.17 -6.02
CA SER A 142 12.98 -14.61 -5.79
C SER A 142 11.73 -15.07 -5.01
N PRO A 143 10.88 -15.95 -5.56
CA PRO A 143 10.90 -16.47 -6.93
C PRO A 143 10.48 -15.39 -7.93
N SER A 144 11.00 -15.46 -9.17
CA SER A 144 10.62 -14.57 -10.27
C SER A 144 9.41 -15.06 -11.06
N ILE A 145 9.10 -16.35 -10.96
CA ILE A 145 8.06 -17.04 -11.71
C ILE A 145 6.66 -16.73 -11.15
N ILE A 146 5.71 -16.42 -12.03
CA ILE A 146 4.32 -16.11 -11.72
C ILE A 146 3.40 -17.05 -12.49
N ARG A 147 2.84 -18.03 -11.77
CA ARG A 147 1.95 -19.07 -12.34
C ARG A 147 0.67 -18.48 -12.96
N PRO A 148 0.06 -19.16 -13.96
CA PRO A 148 -1.24 -18.79 -14.49
C PRO A 148 -2.30 -18.68 -13.38
N GLY A 149 -3.09 -17.60 -13.39
CA GLY A 149 -4.09 -17.31 -12.36
C GLY A 149 -3.52 -17.05 -10.95
N GLY A 150 -2.20 -17.00 -10.80
CA GLY A 150 -1.50 -16.83 -9.53
C GLY A 150 -1.04 -15.40 -9.27
N GLY A 151 -0.41 -15.21 -8.12
CA GLY A 151 0.30 -13.98 -7.82
C GLY A 151 1.35 -14.15 -6.73
N ASN A 152 2.33 -13.26 -6.74
CA ASN A 152 3.41 -13.18 -5.77
C ASN A 152 3.33 -11.84 -5.05
N ILE A 153 3.60 -11.84 -3.74
CA ILE A 153 3.68 -10.65 -2.92
C ILE A 153 5.13 -10.49 -2.48
N TYR A 154 5.74 -9.38 -2.87
CA TYR A 154 7.12 -9.04 -2.56
C TYR A 154 7.12 -7.93 -1.51
N ILE A 155 7.71 -8.23 -0.36
CA ILE A 155 7.98 -7.29 0.72
C ILE A 155 9.50 -7.10 0.83
N ALA A 156 9.97 -6.04 1.48
CA ALA A 156 11.40 -5.79 1.65
C ALA A 156 12.03 -6.77 2.68
N ASN A 157 12.15 -8.04 2.29
CA ASN A 157 12.73 -9.16 3.06
C ASN A 157 13.92 -9.82 2.33
N GLY A 158 14.48 -9.15 1.32
CA GLY A 158 15.55 -9.64 0.46
C GLY A 158 15.09 -10.48 -0.74
N SER A 159 13.80 -10.83 -0.82
CA SER A 159 13.24 -11.57 -1.96
C SER A 159 12.55 -10.67 -2.98
N ALA A 160 12.38 -9.38 -2.66
CA ALA A 160 11.77 -8.39 -3.53
C ALA A 160 12.67 -8.01 -4.72
N PRO A 161 12.08 -7.50 -5.82
CA PRO A 161 12.87 -6.86 -6.86
C PRO A 161 13.67 -5.72 -6.26
N THR A 162 14.92 -5.54 -6.67
CA THR A 162 15.84 -4.60 -6.02
C THR A 162 16.53 -3.73 -7.05
N LEU A 163 16.53 -2.42 -6.86
CA LEU A 163 17.38 -1.48 -7.59
C LEU A 163 18.77 -1.44 -6.93
N THR A 164 19.82 -1.46 -7.74
CA THR A 164 21.20 -1.51 -7.25
C THR A 164 22.05 -0.41 -7.87
N GLY A 165 23.02 0.10 -7.09
CA GLY A 165 23.89 1.19 -7.54
C GLY A 165 23.09 2.44 -7.84
N LEU A 166 22.32 2.89 -6.84
CA LEU A 166 21.53 4.12 -6.93
C LEU A 166 22.42 5.29 -7.36
N THR A 167 21.94 6.12 -8.29
CA THR A 167 22.73 7.24 -8.83
C THR A 167 22.46 8.57 -8.11
N GLU A 168 21.51 8.58 -7.19
CA GLU A 168 21.13 9.72 -6.35
C GLU A 168 20.48 9.23 -5.05
N ASP A 169 20.35 10.12 -4.07
CA ASP A 169 19.65 9.85 -2.81
C ASP A 169 18.14 9.75 -3.05
N LEU A 170 17.54 8.64 -2.64
CA LEU A 170 16.09 8.41 -2.71
C LEU A 170 15.42 8.89 -1.43
N MET A 171 14.72 10.01 -1.52
CA MET A 171 13.96 10.58 -0.40
C MET A 171 12.51 10.11 -0.40
N VAL A 172 11.97 9.85 0.80
CA VAL A 172 10.54 9.53 0.98
C VAL A 172 9.66 10.68 0.46
N GLY A 173 8.61 10.33 -0.28
CA GLY A 173 7.68 11.27 -0.89
C GLY A 173 8.07 11.74 -2.30
N ALA A 174 9.26 11.37 -2.79
CA ALA A 174 9.60 11.50 -4.20
C ALA A 174 9.09 10.30 -5.02
N GLU A 175 9.07 10.43 -6.34
CA GLU A 175 8.69 9.38 -7.28
C GLU A 175 9.81 9.20 -8.32
N ILE A 176 10.10 7.95 -8.68
CA ILE A 176 11.06 7.61 -9.73
C ILE A 176 10.43 6.70 -10.79
N PRO A 177 10.77 6.87 -12.08
CA PRO A 177 10.31 5.94 -13.11
C PRO A 177 11.01 4.59 -12.96
N VAL A 178 10.23 3.53 -12.82
CA VAL A 178 10.72 2.15 -12.73
C VAL A 178 10.09 1.32 -13.84
N THR A 179 10.94 0.64 -14.61
CA THR A 179 10.52 -0.28 -15.68
C THR A 179 10.65 -1.72 -15.21
N PHE A 180 9.52 -2.41 -15.17
CA PHE A 180 9.39 -3.84 -14.92
C PHE A 180 9.36 -4.57 -16.25
N THR A 181 10.23 -5.56 -16.45
CA THR A 181 10.23 -6.36 -17.68
C THR A 181 9.86 -7.81 -17.37
N PHE A 182 8.82 -8.28 -18.04
CA PHE A 182 8.32 -9.64 -17.95
C PHE A 182 8.76 -10.45 -19.18
N ALA A 183 9.00 -11.74 -18.98
CA ALA A 183 9.46 -12.65 -20.03
C ALA A 183 8.47 -12.74 -21.20
N LYS A 184 7.17 -12.71 -20.92
CA LYS A 184 6.11 -12.85 -21.95
C LYS A 184 5.24 -11.60 -22.10
N SER A 185 4.84 -10.99 -20.99
CA SER A 185 3.93 -9.83 -21.05
C SER A 185 4.60 -8.54 -21.53
N GLY A 186 5.93 -8.49 -21.62
CA GLY A 186 6.68 -7.31 -22.07
C GLY A 186 7.04 -6.38 -20.91
N SER A 187 7.22 -5.09 -21.20
CA SER A 187 7.68 -4.11 -20.22
C SER A 187 6.60 -3.12 -19.81
N LEU A 188 6.58 -2.75 -18.52
CA LEU A 188 5.73 -1.72 -17.95
C LEU A 188 6.58 -0.70 -17.19
N THR A 189 6.47 0.57 -17.54
CA THR A 189 7.09 1.67 -16.80
C THR A 189 6.03 2.37 -15.95
N LEU A 190 6.32 2.56 -14.66
CA LEU A 190 5.47 3.26 -13.71
C LEU A 190 6.29 4.33 -12.98
N ASP A 191 5.66 5.45 -12.67
CA ASP A 191 6.20 6.42 -11.72
C ASP A 191 5.93 5.89 -10.30
N VAL A 192 6.97 5.38 -9.65
CA VAL A 192 6.86 4.64 -8.39
C VAL A 192 7.25 5.55 -7.22
N PRO A 193 6.37 5.74 -6.23
CA PRO A 193 6.69 6.53 -5.05
C PRO A 193 7.70 5.83 -4.14
N ILE A 194 8.50 6.63 -3.45
CA ILE A 194 9.44 6.19 -2.41
C ILE A 194 8.76 6.37 -1.05
N GLU A 195 8.66 5.28 -0.31
CA GLU A 195 7.95 5.23 0.96
C GLU A 195 8.78 4.51 2.03
N PRO A 196 8.54 4.81 3.32
CA PRO A 196 9.12 4.02 4.40
C PRO A 196 8.71 2.55 4.22
N PRO A 197 9.62 1.58 4.45
CA PRO A 197 9.26 0.17 4.43
C PRO A 197 8.08 -0.09 5.36
N ALA A 198 7.05 -0.80 4.86
CA ALA A 198 5.92 -1.15 5.70
C ALA A 198 6.38 -1.91 6.96
N PRO A 199 5.78 -1.67 8.13
CA PRO A 199 6.10 -2.40 9.35
C PRO A 199 6.06 -3.93 9.11
N GLY A 200 7.16 -4.62 9.42
CA GLY A 200 7.32 -6.06 9.16
C GLY A 200 8.07 -6.41 7.88
N ALA A 201 8.33 -5.45 6.99
CA ALA A 201 9.36 -5.55 5.96
C ALA A 201 10.69 -5.18 6.62
N SER A 202 11.51 -6.16 6.98
CA SER A 202 12.72 -5.95 7.78
C SER A 202 13.66 -4.94 7.11
N ALA A 203 13.66 -3.72 7.63
CA ALA A 203 14.70 -2.74 7.39
C ALA A 203 16.04 -3.34 7.81
N ALA A 204 16.85 -3.72 6.82
CA ALA A 204 18.26 -3.97 7.01
C ALA A 204 19.03 -3.23 5.92
N ALA A 205 19.16 -1.93 6.12
CA ALA A 205 20.34 -1.17 5.71
C ALA A 205 20.64 -0.18 6.85
N THR A 206 21.81 -0.36 7.43
CA THR A 206 22.32 0.31 8.62
C THR A 206 22.56 1.79 8.36
N ALA A 207 21.65 2.67 8.78
CA ALA A 207 22.04 4.04 9.12
C ALA A 207 22.51 4.03 10.57
N GLY A 208 23.83 4.14 10.77
CA GLY A 208 24.43 4.34 12.07
C GLY A 208 24.01 5.68 12.66
N THR A 209 22.84 5.75 13.28
CA THR A 209 22.51 6.82 14.23
C THR A 209 23.11 6.41 15.57
N THR A 210 24.39 6.74 15.76
CA THR A 210 24.95 6.87 17.11
C THR A 210 24.20 8.02 17.77
N LEU A 211 23.20 7.69 18.59
CA LEU A 211 22.64 8.61 19.56
C LEU A 211 23.80 9.13 20.44
N PRO A 212 23.99 10.45 20.61
CA PRO A 212 24.95 10.94 21.59
C PRO A 212 24.51 10.43 22.96
N ALA A 213 25.42 9.74 23.64
CA ALA A 213 25.24 9.31 25.01
C ALA A 213 25.01 10.55 25.88
N THR A 214 23.82 10.65 26.46
CA THR A 214 23.56 11.58 27.56
C THR A 214 24.44 11.16 28.74
N GLU A 215 25.49 11.93 28.99
CA GLU A 215 26.30 11.88 30.22
C GLU A 215 25.39 11.97 31.46
N PRO A 216 25.48 11.02 32.42
CA PRO A 216 25.11 11.29 33.79
C PRO A 216 26.28 12.00 34.48
N ALA A 217 26.02 13.21 34.94
CA ALA A 217 26.95 14.00 35.73
C ALA A 217 27.36 13.27 37.03
N THR A 218 28.62 13.51 37.39
CA THR A 218 29.40 13.04 38.53
C THR A 218 28.72 13.15 39.90
N THR A 219 28.81 12.09 40.72
CA THR A 219 29.13 12.19 42.15
C THR A 219 29.98 10.99 42.59
N SER A 220 31.07 11.28 43.29
CA SER A 220 32.04 10.39 43.95
C SER A 220 32.14 10.87 45.42
N PRO A 221 32.78 10.18 46.41
CA PRO A 221 33.48 8.88 46.44
C PRO A 221 32.99 7.97 47.62
N ALA A 222 33.32 6.68 47.67
CA ALA A 222 34.41 6.03 48.45
C ALA A 222 33.89 4.60 48.76
N THR A 223 34.63 3.50 48.94
CA THR A 223 35.97 3.23 49.46
C THR A 223 36.45 1.86 48.94
N ALA A 224 37.77 1.70 48.87
CA ALA A 224 38.55 0.58 48.37
C ALA A 224 38.26 -0.80 48.99
N SER A 225 38.57 -1.86 48.22
CA SER A 225 39.40 -2.99 48.65
C SER A 225 40.01 -3.68 47.43
N THR A 226 41.32 -3.90 47.47
CA THR A 226 42.20 -4.40 46.41
C THR A 226 42.58 -5.89 46.67
N PRO A 227 43.48 -6.54 45.90
CA PRO A 227 43.31 -7.69 44.99
C PRO A 227 43.97 -8.98 45.61
N PRO A 228 44.65 -9.95 44.93
CA PRO A 228 44.83 -10.33 43.50
C PRO A 228 44.81 -11.86 43.20
N GLU A 229 44.89 -12.26 41.91
CA GLU A 229 45.80 -13.31 41.34
C GLU A 229 45.37 -13.60 39.88
N ALA A 230 46.16 -13.23 38.87
CA ALA A 230 47.33 -13.94 38.33
C ALA A 230 46.96 -15.18 37.48
N GLY A 231 47.17 -15.09 36.17
CA GLY A 231 47.03 -16.21 35.25
C GLY A 231 47.41 -15.83 33.82
N ALA A 232 48.66 -16.13 33.46
CA ALA A 232 49.32 -15.84 32.19
C ALA A 232 48.97 -16.85 31.07
N GLY A 233 49.27 -16.48 29.81
CA GLY A 233 49.43 -17.40 28.67
C GLY A 233 48.76 -16.90 27.37
N THR A 234 49.42 -16.14 26.49
CA THR A 234 50.37 -16.53 25.41
C THR A 234 49.68 -16.97 24.09
N PRO A 235 50.20 -16.58 22.89
CA PRO A 235 49.44 -16.50 21.63
C PRO A 235 49.68 -17.67 20.65
N GLY A 236 48.81 -17.79 19.64
CA GLY A 236 49.01 -18.59 18.41
C GLY A 236 47.87 -18.32 17.42
N ALA A 237 48.06 -17.75 16.23
CA ALA A 237 48.78 -18.22 15.04
C ALA A 237 48.02 -19.28 14.22
N GLY A 238 47.66 -18.92 12.98
CA GLY A 238 47.62 -19.82 11.82
C GLY A 238 46.25 -20.27 11.32
N GLY A 239 46.08 -20.29 9.99
CA GLY A 239 45.08 -21.12 9.31
C GLY A 239 44.18 -20.40 8.29
N THR A 240 44.71 -19.85 7.21
CA THR A 240 44.65 -20.43 5.85
C THR A 240 43.27 -20.37 5.16
N ALA A 241 43.22 -19.52 4.12
CA ALA A 241 42.17 -19.44 3.12
C ALA A 241 42.13 -20.68 2.19
N PRO A 242 40.96 -21.08 1.70
CA PRO A 242 40.84 -21.78 0.43
C PRO A 242 40.25 -20.89 -0.67
N ALA A 243 40.88 -20.97 -1.84
CA ALA A 243 40.57 -20.27 -3.08
C ALA A 243 39.26 -20.76 -3.74
N PRO A 244 38.59 -19.92 -4.54
CA PRO A 244 37.44 -20.31 -5.34
C PRO A 244 37.86 -21.03 -6.65
N THR A 245 37.29 -22.22 -6.86
CA THR A 245 37.39 -22.99 -8.11
C THR A 245 36.39 -22.47 -9.13
N ALA A 246 36.88 -21.93 -10.24
CA ALA A 246 36.12 -21.56 -11.43
C ALA A 246 35.93 -22.78 -12.36
N PRO A 247 34.76 -22.95 -13.00
CA PRO A 247 34.64 -23.75 -14.21
C PRO A 247 34.55 -22.88 -15.48
N ALA A 248 35.55 -23.10 -16.34
CA ALA A 248 35.61 -23.02 -17.80
C ALA A 248 34.50 -22.27 -18.58
N GLU A 249 34.90 -21.10 -19.06
CA GLU A 249 34.39 -20.39 -20.22
C GLU A 249 34.68 -21.21 -21.51
N THR A 250 33.63 -21.60 -22.23
CA THR A 250 33.75 -22.20 -23.58
C THR A 250 33.45 -21.11 -24.60
N ALA A 251 34.48 -20.73 -25.36
CA ALA A 251 34.40 -19.74 -26.43
C ALA A 251 33.55 -20.23 -27.64
N PRO A 252 32.86 -19.33 -28.35
CA PRO A 252 32.03 -19.65 -29.51
C PRO A 252 32.85 -19.83 -30.81
N ALA A 253 32.40 -20.76 -31.65
CA ALA A 253 32.89 -20.98 -32.99
C ALA A 253 32.46 -19.84 -33.94
N ALA A 254 33.43 -19.20 -34.57
CA ALA A 254 33.25 -18.21 -35.62
C ALA A 254 32.62 -18.84 -36.88
N THR A 255 31.51 -18.28 -37.34
CA THR A 255 30.94 -18.56 -38.66
C THR A 255 31.31 -17.42 -39.62
N ALA A 256 31.88 -17.79 -40.76
CA ALA A 256 32.43 -16.91 -41.80
C ALA A 256 31.37 -16.09 -42.56
N PRO A 257 31.74 -14.94 -43.15
CA PRO A 257 30.86 -14.18 -44.05
C PRO A 257 30.77 -14.80 -45.45
N VAL A 258 29.55 -14.76 -46.01
CA VAL A 258 29.18 -15.13 -47.38
C VAL A 258 29.58 -14.02 -48.36
N PRO A 259 30.20 -14.33 -49.52
CA PRO A 259 30.43 -13.34 -50.57
C PRO A 259 29.17 -13.09 -51.40
N THR A 260 28.92 -11.82 -51.68
CA THR A 260 27.94 -11.29 -52.64
C THR A 260 28.33 -11.62 -54.08
N SER A 261 27.34 -11.95 -54.91
CA SER A 261 27.36 -11.83 -56.37
C SER A 261 26.04 -11.25 -56.83
#